data_AF-A0A944V039-F1
#
_entry.id   AF-A0A944V039-F1
#
_cell.length_a   1.000
_cell.length_b   1.000
_cell.length_c   1.000
_cell.angle_alpha   90.00
_cell.angle_beta   90.00
_cell.angle_gamma   90.00
#
_symmetry.space_group_name_H-M   'P 1'
#
loop_
_entity.id
_entity.type
_entity.pdbx_description
1 polymer ?
#
loop_
_entity_poly.entity_id
_entity_poly.type
_entity_poly.pdbx_seq_one_letter_code
_entity_poly.pdbx_strand_id
1 'polypeptide(L)'
;MEKDTALERRLQKITVEEPSRVITNEIINGLKDSFEDYHNLNISDEAVKDAVDLSIRYITDKNLPDKAIDLIDEACSIKSMKYNFDETETKKIREKIAKINKQIEIAVIAQEYKKASKLKETQTNLEKEIKELKEKFTIPKKERMTVGSDDVQKILSIST
;
A
#
# COMPACT_ATOMS: atom_id res chain seq x y z
N MET A 1 -1.63 -29.80 4.02
CA MET A 1 -2.06 -29.15 5.26
C MET A 1 -2.83 -30.17 6.07
N GLU A 2 -2.29 -30.59 7.22
CA GLU A 2 -2.96 -31.52 8.13
C GLU A 2 -4.09 -30.83 8.88
N LYS A 3 -5.25 -31.50 8.97
CA LYS A 3 -6.40 -31.07 9.75
C LYS A 3 -6.19 -31.42 11.21
N ASP A 4 -5.95 -30.42 12.05
CA ASP A 4 -5.91 -30.61 13.50
C ASP A 4 -7.34 -30.61 14.06
N THR A 5 -7.87 -31.80 14.33
CA THR A 5 -9.20 -32.05 14.91
C THR A 5 -9.46 -31.30 16.21
N ALA A 6 -8.43 -30.87 16.95
CA ALA A 6 -8.61 -30.07 18.16
C ALA A 6 -8.97 -28.60 17.85
N LEU A 7 -8.44 -28.06 16.74
CA LEU A 7 -8.71 -26.69 16.27
C LEU A 7 -10.13 -26.56 15.71
N GLU A 8 -10.62 -27.52 14.90
CA GLU A 8 -12.00 -27.50 14.36
C GLU A 8 -13.08 -27.59 15.45
N ARG A 9 -12.76 -28.13 16.64
CA ARG A 9 -13.68 -28.17 17.78
C ARG A 9 -13.77 -26.86 18.56
N ARG A 10 -12.75 -26.00 18.45
CA ARG A 10 -12.68 -24.71 19.19
C ARG A 10 -12.93 -23.51 18.29
N LEU A 11 -12.67 -23.64 17.00
CA LEU A 11 -12.79 -22.56 16.02
C LEU A 11 -14.00 -22.82 15.13
N GLN A 12 -14.95 -21.88 15.16
CA GLN A 12 -16.04 -21.87 14.18
C GLN A 12 -15.54 -21.28 12.87
N LYS A 13 -15.68 -22.04 11.78
CA LYS A 13 -15.36 -21.55 10.44
C LYS A 13 -16.41 -20.54 9.98
N ILE A 14 -15.97 -19.35 9.60
CA ILE A 14 -16.80 -18.33 8.95
C ILE A 14 -16.33 -18.24 7.50
N THR A 15 -17.25 -18.44 6.56
CA THR A 15 -16.97 -18.23 5.13
C THR A 15 -17.08 -16.74 4.84
N VAL A 16 -16.04 -16.17 4.25
CA VAL A 16 -16.03 -14.78 3.76
C VAL A 16 -16.23 -14.82 2.26
N GLU A 17 -17.30 -14.19 1.79
CA GLU A 17 -17.60 -14.10 0.36
C GLU A 17 -16.82 -12.95 -0.29
N GLU A 18 -16.55 -13.09 -1.58
CA GLU A 18 -15.97 -12.03 -2.40
C GLU A 18 -16.96 -10.85 -2.48
N PRO A 19 -16.52 -9.60 -2.27
CA PRO A 19 -17.39 -8.43 -2.37
C PRO A 19 -17.96 -8.25 -3.77
N SER A 20 -19.16 -7.69 -3.83
CA SER A 20 -19.77 -7.32 -5.11
C SER A 20 -18.98 -6.21 -5.81
N ARG A 21 -19.24 -6.01 -7.11
CA ARG A 21 -18.71 -4.88 -7.89
C ARG A 21 -18.96 -3.54 -7.20
N VAL A 22 -20.17 -3.33 -6.68
CA VAL A 22 -20.56 -2.06 -6.03
C VAL A 22 -19.78 -1.86 -4.73
N ILE A 23 -19.71 -2.89 -3.90
CA ILE A 23 -18.97 -2.83 -2.62
C ILE A 23 -17.48 -2.60 -2.89
N THR A 24 -16.92 -3.24 -3.92
CA THR A 24 -15.51 -3.05 -4.28
C THR A 24 -15.21 -1.61 -4.71
N ASN A 25 -16.10 -1.00 -5.51
CA ASN A 25 -15.97 0.41 -5.86
C ASN A 25 -15.99 1.32 -4.61
N GLU A 26 -16.85 1.04 -3.63
CA GLU A 26 -16.89 1.80 -2.37
C GLU A 26 -15.62 1.60 -1.54
N ILE A 27 -15.10 0.38 -1.45
CA ILE A 27 -13.83 0.08 -0.77
C ILE A 27 -12.69 0.88 -1.40
N ILE A 28 -12.56 0.84 -2.73
CA ILE A 28 -11.50 1.56 -3.43
C ILE A 28 -11.65 3.08 -3.23
N ASN A 29 -12.88 3.62 -3.30
CA ASN A 29 -13.12 5.04 -3.03
C ASN A 29 -12.74 5.43 -1.59
N GLY A 30 -12.96 4.54 -0.62
CA GLY A 30 -12.51 4.75 0.77
C GLY A 30 -11.00 4.76 0.93
N LEU A 31 -10.27 4.08 0.05
CA LEU A 31 -8.80 4.05 0.04
C LEU A 31 -8.17 5.12 -0.86
N LYS A 32 -8.96 5.71 -1.77
CA LYS A 32 -8.52 6.59 -2.86
C LYS A 32 -7.58 7.70 -2.40
N ASP A 33 -7.96 8.45 -1.35
CA ASP A 33 -7.13 9.54 -0.84
C ASP A 33 -5.74 9.07 -0.38
N SER A 34 -5.65 7.87 0.21
CA SER A 34 -4.37 7.32 0.66
C SER A 34 -3.45 6.96 -0.52
N PHE A 35 -4.01 6.42 -1.60
CA PHE A 35 -3.27 6.13 -2.83
C PHE A 35 -2.85 7.42 -3.56
N GLU A 36 -3.76 8.39 -3.66
CA GLU A 36 -3.49 9.70 -4.26
C GLU A 36 -2.32 10.42 -3.58
N ASP A 37 -2.31 10.42 -2.24
CA ASP A 37 -1.25 11.05 -1.46
C ASP A 37 0.06 10.26 -1.50
N TYR A 38 0.00 8.93 -1.52
CA TYR A 38 1.19 8.10 -1.61
C TYR A 38 1.91 8.29 -2.94
N HIS A 39 1.16 8.35 -4.05
CA HIS A 39 1.72 8.43 -5.40
C HIS A 39 1.85 9.85 -5.96
N ASN A 40 1.41 10.87 -5.21
CA ASN A 40 1.27 12.25 -5.71
C ASN A 40 0.44 12.35 -6.99
N LEU A 41 -0.63 11.55 -7.08
CA LEU A 41 -1.54 11.51 -8.23
C LEU A 41 -2.97 11.81 -7.78
N ASN A 42 -3.84 12.11 -8.73
CA ASN A 42 -5.29 12.05 -8.54
C ASN A 42 -5.80 10.79 -9.24
N ILE A 43 -6.87 10.18 -8.75
CA ILE A 43 -7.48 9.00 -9.38
C ILE A 43 -8.85 9.42 -9.91
N SER A 44 -9.11 9.18 -11.20
CA SER A 44 -10.43 9.45 -11.78
C SER A 44 -11.45 8.39 -11.35
N ASP A 45 -12.73 8.75 -11.29
CA ASP A 45 -13.78 7.78 -10.94
C ASP A 45 -13.97 6.74 -12.04
N GLU A 46 -13.65 7.09 -13.29
CA GLU A 46 -13.61 6.17 -14.43
C GLU A 46 -12.51 5.12 -14.25
N ALA A 47 -11.31 5.52 -13.79
CA ALA A 47 -10.23 4.57 -13.52
C ALA A 47 -10.62 3.55 -12.45
N VAL A 48 -11.34 3.98 -11.40
CA VAL A 48 -11.84 3.07 -10.35
C VAL A 48 -12.81 2.04 -10.93
N LYS A 49 -13.81 2.50 -11.69
CA LYS A 49 -14.81 1.62 -12.31
C LYS A 49 -14.15 0.61 -13.25
N ASP A 50 -13.24 1.08 -14.10
CA ASP A 50 -12.58 0.21 -15.08
C ASP A 50 -11.63 -0.79 -14.42
N ALA A 51 -10.93 -0.41 -13.34
CA ALA A 51 -10.11 -1.36 -12.59
C ALA A 51 -10.95 -2.52 -12.03
N VAL A 52 -12.14 -2.23 -11.49
CA VAL A 52 -13.05 -3.29 -11.02
C VAL A 52 -13.59 -4.11 -12.19
N ASP A 53 -14.08 -3.47 -13.24
CA ASP A 53 -14.71 -4.16 -14.37
C ASP A 53 -13.74 -5.05 -15.14
N LEU A 54 -12.53 -4.55 -15.39
CA LEU A 54 -11.51 -5.27 -16.15
C LEU A 54 -10.85 -6.34 -15.30
N SER A 55 -10.64 -6.12 -13.99
CA SER A 55 -10.12 -7.17 -13.11
C SER A 55 -11.07 -8.36 -12.99
N ILE A 56 -12.39 -8.12 -12.96
CA ILE A 56 -13.39 -9.21 -13.01
C ILE A 56 -13.26 -10.00 -14.33
N ARG A 57 -13.06 -9.29 -15.44
CA ARG A 57 -13.08 -9.89 -16.78
C ARG A 57 -11.80 -10.65 -17.13
N TYR A 58 -10.64 -10.14 -16.73
CA TYR A 58 -9.35 -10.62 -17.22
C TYR A 58 -8.46 -11.24 -16.13
N ILE A 59 -8.71 -10.95 -14.84
CA ILE A 59 -7.93 -11.50 -13.73
C ILE A 59 -8.80 -12.52 -12.97
N THR A 60 -8.62 -13.80 -13.28
CA THR A 60 -9.46 -14.90 -12.78
C THR A 60 -8.85 -15.71 -11.64
N ASP A 61 -7.56 -15.52 -11.36
CA ASP A 61 -6.82 -16.21 -10.31
C ASP A 61 -6.86 -15.49 -8.95
N LYS A 62 -7.44 -14.29 -8.92
CA LYS A 62 -7.63 -13.46 -7.73
C LYS A 62 -9.09 -13.06 -7.53
N ASN A 63 -9.41 -12.73 -6.28
CA ASN A 63 -10.74 -12.26 -5.87
C ASN A 63 -10.71 -10.74 -5.65
N LEU A 64 -11.86 -10.08 -5.80
CA LEU A 64 -12.07 -8.73 -5.32
C LEU A 64 -11.95 -8.66 -3.79
N PRO A 65 -11.61 -7.48 -3.23
CA PRO A 65 -11.26 -6.24 -3.91
C PRO A 65 -9.78 -6.19 -4.35
N ASP A 66 -8.98 -7.16 -3.94
CA ASP A 66 -7.52 -7.22 -4.06
C ASP A 66 -7.05 -6.98 -5.49
N LYS A 67 -7.56 -7.76 -6.46
CA LYS A 67 -7.18 -7.62 -7.87
C LYS A 67 -7.46 -6.26 -8.50
N ALA A 68 -8.50 -5.56 -8.03
CA ALA A 68 -8.85 -4.24 -8.54
C ALA A 68 -7.97 -3.16 -7.89
N ILE A 69 -7.62 -3.34 -6.61
CA ILE A 69 -6.67 -2.48 -5.89
C ILE A 69 -5.29 -2.58 -6.56
N ASP A 70 -4.83 -3.80 -6.87
CA ASP A 70 -3.54 -4.04 -7.54
C ASP A 70 -3.45 -3.28 -8.87
N LEU A 71 -4.49 -3.33 -9.71
CA LEU A 71 -4.51 -2.61 -10.99
C LEU A 71 -4.39 -1.09 -10.82
N ILE A 72 -5.06 -0.53 -9.80
CA ILE A 72 -4.97 0.91 -9.52
C ILE A 72 -3.58 1.25 -8.99
N ASP A 73 -3.03 0.46 -8.08
CA ASP A 73 -1.72 0.72 -7.48
C ASP A 73 -0.60 0.64 -8.52
N GLU A 74 -0.65 -0.35 -9.42
CA GLU A 74 0.30 -0.47 -10.54
C GLU A 74 0.15 0.71 -11.51
N ALA A 75 -1.08 1.10 -11.86
CA ALA A 75 -1.32 2.25 -12.73
C ALA A 75 -0.80 3.56 -12.11
N CYS A 76 -1.01 3.75 -10.81
CA CYS A 76 -0.47 4.89 -10.07
C CYS A 76 1.06 4.86 -10.05
N SER A 77 1.66 3.70 -9.74
CA SER A 77 3.11 3.52 -9.67
C SER A 77 3.80 3.84 -10.99
N ILE A 78 3.27 3.34 -12.11
CA ILE A 78 3.84 3.62 -13.43
C ILE A 78 3.70 5.11 -13.78
N LYS A 79 2.54 5.71 -13.47
CA LYS A 79 2.30 7.12 -13.80
C LYS A 79 3.14 8.07 -12.95
N SER A 80 3.35 7.74 -11.68
CA SER A 80 4.12 8.56 -10.73
C SER A 80 5.61 8.59 -11.04
N MET A 81 6.15 7.58 -11.74
CA MET A 81 7.55 7.60 -12.23
C MET A 81 7.89 8.86 -13.04
N LYS A 82 6.88 9.50 -13.66
CA LYS A 82 7.07 10.76 -14.39
C LYS A 82 7.45 11.95 -13.49
N TYR A 83 7.22 11.85 -12.18
CA TYR A 83 7.51 12.92 -11.24
C TYR A 83 8.99 13.08 -10.85
N ASN A 84 9.91 12.26 -11.39
CA ASN A 84 11.36 12.35 -11.09
C ASN A 84 11.64 12.52 -9.59
N PHE A 85 11.00 11.66 -8.78
CA PHE A 85 11.20 11.68 -7.34
C PHE A 85 12.47 10.87 -6.98
N ASP A 86 13.44 11.51 -6.32
CA ASP A 86 14.62 10.81 -5.82
C ASP A 86 14.29 10.09 -4.50
N GLU A 87 13.72 8.88 -4.63
CA GLU A 87 13.35 8.04 -3.50
C GLU A 87 14.57 7.44 -2.77
N THR A 88 15.78 7.61 -3.30
CA THR A 88 16.98 6.93 -2.79
C THR A 88 17.31 7.31 -1.35
N GLU A 89 17.14 8.59 -0.97
CA GLU A 89 17.40 9.06 0.39
C GLU A 89 16.35 8.55 1.39
N THR A 90 15.07 8.60 1.01
CA THR A 90 13.98 8.08 1.86
C THR A 90 14.13 6.57 2.09
N LYS A 91 14.56 5.83 1.05
CA LYS A 91 14.82 4.39 1.14
C LYS A 91 15.94 4.06 2.13
N LYS A 92 17.07 4.78 2.06
CA LYS A 92 18.20 4.61 3.00
C LYS A 92 17.76 4.84 4.46
N ILE A 93 16.93 5.85 4.72
CA ILE A 93 16.44 6.11 6.08
C ILE A 93 15.50 4.99 6.56
N ARG A 94 14.59 4.49 5.71
CA ARG A 94 13.73 3.34 6.06
C ARG A 94 14.53 2.09 6.39
N GLU A 95 15.60 1.80 5.64
CA GLU A 95 16.50 0.68 5.95
C GLU A 95 17.20 0.84 7.30
N LYS A 96 17.59 2.07 7.67
CA LYS A 96 18.14 2.37 9.01
C LYS A 96 17.09 2.14 10.10
N ILE A 97 15.86 2.60 9.91
CA ILE A 97 14.73 2.37 10.84
C ILE A 97 14.49 0.88 11.04
N ALA A 98 14.46 0.09 9.95
CA ALA A 98 14.27 -1.36 10.04
C ALA A 98 15.38 -2.05 10.86
N LYS A 99 16.64 -1.59 10.74
CA LYS A 99 17.74 -2.08 11.57
C LYS A 99 17.58 -1.67 13.03
N ILE A 100 17.14 -0.45 13.31
CA ILE A 100 16.89 0.04 14.66
C ILE A 100 15.74 -0.73 15.33
N ASN A 101 14.66 -1.02 14.62
CA ASN A 101 13.53 -1.80 15.14
C ASN A 101 13.97 -3.18 15.63
N LYS A 102 14.80 -3.88 14.85
CA LYS A 102 15.41 -5.15 15.28
C LYS A 102 16.27 -4.98 16.52
N GLN A 103 17.04 -3.89 16.63
CA GLN A 103 17.86 -3.62 17.82
C GLN A 103 17.01 -3.29 19.06
N ILE A 104 15.87 -2.61 18.89
CA ILE A 104 14.91 -2.34 19.97
C ILE A 104 14.35 -3.66 20.48
N GLU A 105 13.88 -4.54 19.60
CA GLU A 105 13.36 -5.87 19.97
C GLU A 105 14.39 -6.67 20.78
N ILE A 106 15.63 -6.73 20.30
CA ILE A 106 16.73 -7.42 21.00
C ILE A 106 16.98 -6.78 22.38
N ALA A 107 17.03 -5.45 22.47
CA ALA A 107 17.27 -4.74 23.73
C ALA A 107 16.12 -4.93 24.74
N VAL A 108 14.88 -5.02 24.27
CA VAL A 108 13.71 -5.30 25.11
C VAL A 108 13.76 -6.73 25.65
N ILE A 109 14.08 -7.72 24.80
CA ILE A 109 14.25 -9.12 25.22
C ILE A 109 15.37 -9.24 26.25
N ALA A 110 16.48 -8.52 26.05
CA ALA A 110 17.61 -8.48 26.97
C ALA A 110 17.36 -7.63 28.24
N GLN A 111 16.16 -7.06 28.42
CA GLN A 111 15.80 -6.17 29.52
C GLN A 111 16.69 -4.91 29.62
N GLU A 112 17.34 -4.51 28.53
CA GLU A 112 18.17 -3.30 28.42
C GLU A 112 17.30 -2.06 28.14
N TYR A 113 16.34 -1.76 29.01
CA TYR A 113 15.30 -0.75 28.76
C TYR A 113 15.86 0.66 28.45
N LYS A 114 16.97 1.06 29.09
CA LYS A 114 17.62 2.35 28.81
C LYS A 114 18.14 2.43 27.38
N LYS A 115 18.67 1.32 26.84
CA LYS A 115 19.17 1.25 25.46
C LYS A 115 18.01 1.21 24.47
N ALA A 116 16.97 0.42 24.76
CA ALA A 116 15.75 0.40 23.96
C ALA A 116 15.11 1.80 23.86
N SER A 117 15.09 2.55 24.96
CA SER A 117 14.58 3.93 24.99
C SER A 117 15.39 4.87 24.08
N LYS A 118 16.73 4.83 24.12
CA LYS A 118 17.58 5.62 23.21
C LYS A 118 17.40 5.23 21.74
N LEU A 119 17.26 3.95 21.45
CA LEU A 119 17.00 3.45 20.11
C LEU A 119 15.62 3.92 19.59
N LYS A 120 14.62 3.97 20.46
CA LYS A 120 13.29 4.49 20.12
C LYS A 120 13.30 6.00 19.87
N GLU A 121 14.12 6.76 20.59
CA GLU A 121 14.31 8.19 20.34
C GLU A 121 14.97 8.44 18.98
N THR A 122 16.02 7.67 18.65
CA THR A 122 16.67 7.74 17.33
C THR A 122 15.73 7.32 16.20
N GLN A 123 14.92 6.27 16.40
CA GLN A 123 13.85 5.89 15.48
C GLN A 123 12.89 7.07 15.24
N THR A 124 12.41 7.71 16.32
CA THR A 124 11.48 8.86 16.23
C THR A 124 12.08 10.02 15.44
N ASN A 125 13.38 10.29 15.59
CA ASN A 125 14.05 11.35 14.84
C ASN A 125 14.17 11.03 13.35
N LEU A 126 14.50 9.78 12.99
CA LEU A 126 14.53 9.35 11.58
C LEU A 126 13.13 9.37 10.94
N GLU A 127 12.09 9.05 11.71
CA GLU A 127 10.70 9.14 11.24
C GLU A 127 10.30 10.61 10.96
N LYS A 128 10.76 11.56 11.78
CA LYS A 128 10.59 13.00 11.50
C LYS A 128 11.32 13.43 10.24
N GLU A 129 12.56 12.98 10.05
CA GLU A 129 13.34 13.29 8.85
C GLU A 129 12.65 12.78 7.57
N ILE A 130 12.10 11.56 7.58
CA ILE A 130 11.28 11.04 6.48
C ILE A 130 10.05 11.93 6.25
N LYS A 131 9.39 12.38 7.32
CA LYS A 131 8.20 13.23 7.20
C LYS A 131 8.54 14.57 6.56
N GLU A 132 9.61 15.22 7.00
CA GLU A 132 10.09 16.49 6.43
C GLU A 132 10.51 16.34 4.97
N LEU A 133 11.16 15.23 4.62
CA LEU A 133 11.48 14.92 3.22
C LEU A 133 10.18 14.77 2.44
N LYS A 134 9.25 13.92 2.87
CA LYS A 134 7.96 13.73 2.18
C LYS A 134 7.22 15.04 1.95
N GLU A 135 7.14 15.91 2.96
CA GLU A 135 6.47 17.21 2.82
C GLU A 135 7.09 18.09 1.72
N LYS A 136 8.41 18.03 1.51
CA LYS A 136 9.08 18.74 0.40
C LYS A 136 8.70 18.21 -0.98
N PHE A 137 8.31 16.95 -1.06
CA PHE A 137 7.99 16.26 -2.31
C PHE A 137 6.49 16.02 -2.51
N THR A 138 5.65 16.45 -1.57
CA THR A 138 4.20 16.41 -1.74
C THR A 138 3.79 17.43 -2.78
N ILE A 139 3.19 16.96 -3.86
CA ILE A 139 2.68 17.82 -4.93
C ILE A 139 1.26 18.27 -4.54
N PRO A 140 0.92 19.57 -4.62
CA PRO A 140 -0.44 20.04 -4.38
C PRO A 140 -1.45 19.34 -5.31
N LYS A 141 -2.62 18.93 -4.81
CA LYS A 141 -3.63 18.18 -5.59
C LYS A 141 -3.97 18.78 -6.97
N LYS A 142 -3.89 20.12 -7.11
CA LYS A 142 -4.16 20.82 -8.38
C LYS A 142 -3.10 20.60 -9.46
N GLU A 143 -1.88 20.26 -9.06
CA GLU A 143 -0.72 20.04 -9.94
C GLU A 143 -0.45 18.53 -10.13
N ARG A 144 -1.21 17.68 -9.44
CA ARG A 144 -1.13 16.22 -9.58
C ARG A 144 -1.70 15.77 -10.92
N MET A 145 -1.05 14.80 -11.54
CA MET A 145 -1.49 14.11 -12.74
C MET A 145 -2.61 13.16 -12.34
N THR A 146 -3.58 12.98 -13.22
CA THR A 146 -4.75 12.15 -12.94
C THR A 146 -4.63 10.81 -13.63
N VAL A 147 -4.72 9.70 -12.89
CA VAL A 147 -4.84 8.35 -13.42
C VAL A 147 -6.22 8.18 -14.06
N GLY A 148 -6.22 7.83 -15.34
CA GLY A 148 -7.42 7.63 -16.16
C GLY A 148 -7.66 6.15 -16.49
N SER A 149 -8.78 5.88 -17.14
CA SER A 149 -9.10 4.57 -17.73
C SER A 149 -7.96 3.99 -18.57
N ASP A 150 -7.36 4.81 -19.44
CA ASP A 150 -6.27 4.40 -20.33
C ASP A 150 -5.05 3.86 -19.58
N ASP A 151 -4.78 4.38 -18.38
CA ASP A 151 -3.64 3.93 -17.58
C ASP A 151 -3.89 2.54 -16.99
N VAL A 152 -5.12 2.28 -16.53
CA VAL A 152 -5.54 0.96 -16.03
C VAL A 152 -5.54 -0.09 -17.15
N GLN A 153 -6.01 0.28 -18.35
CA GLN A 153 -5.99 -0.62 -19.50
C GLN A 153 -4.56 -0.99 -19.93
N LYS A 154 -3.61 -0.05 -19.84
CA LYS A 154 -2.19 -0.32 -20.13
C LYS A 154 -1.61 -1.36 -19.20
N ILE A 155 -1.94 -1.33 -17.91
CA ILE A 155 -1.46 -2.34 -16.95
C ILE A 155 -1.85 -3.74 -17.41
N LEU A 156 -3.10 -3.94 -17.80
CA LEU A 156 -3.55 -5.25 -18.29
C LEU A 156 -2.80 -5.70 -19.54
N SER A 157 -2.47 -4.78 -20.46
CA SER A 157 -1.67 -5.12 -21.64
C SER A 157 -0.21 -5.48 -21.36
N ILE A 158 0.31 -5.11 -20.18
CA ILE A 158 1.67 -5.43 -19.75
C ILE A 158 1.68 -6.72 -18.93
N SER A 159 0.61 -6.96 -18.15
CA SER A 159 0.49 -8.09 -17.24
C SER A 159 -0.20 -9.33 -17.86
N THR A 160 -0.79 -9.21 -19.07
CA THR A 160 -1.42 -10.30 -19.85
C THR A 160 -0.62 -10.59 -21.12
#